data_AF-A0AAW0YL37-F1
#
_entry.id   AF-A0AAW0YL37-F1
#
_cell.length_a   1.000
_cell.length_b   1.000
_cell.length_c   1.000
_cell.angle_alpha   90.00
_cell.angle_beta   90.00
_cell.angle_gamma   90.00
#
_symmetry.space_group_name_H-M   'P 1'
#
loop_
_entity.id
_entity.type
_entity.pdbx_description
1 polymer ?
#
loop_
_entity_poly.entity_id
_entity_poly.type
_entity_poly.pdbx_seq_one_letter_code
_entity_poly.pdbx_strand_id
1 'polypeptide(L)'
;MSSRSGGEPDITLNHHCEKLAVMPKNILNQVVTEIKACSFFVFYLDESTDVAFCTQLLVYTRYLKRNSMKWEYLFSKPLITIAYEVVLMTFQNSISDNEWSK
;
A
#
# COMPACT_ATOMS: atom_id res chain seq x y z
N MET A 1 3.40 -38.06 -38.09
CA MET A 1 3.54 -36.62 -37.86
C MET A 1 2.25 -36.14 -37.20
N SER A 2 2.25 -35.96 -35.88
CA SER A 2 1.11 -35.39 -35.15
C SER A 2 1.62 -34.21 -34.35
N SER A 3 1.31 -33.01 -34.83
CA SER A 3 1.64 -31.75 -34.22
C SER A 3 0.40 -31.19 -33.53
N ARG A 4 0.37 -31.26 -32.20
CA ARG A 4 -0.47 -30.41 -31.35
C ARG A 4 0.27 -30.13 -30.05
N SER A 5 0.91 -28.97 -29.97
CA SER A 5 1.20 -28.30 -28.70
C SER A 5 0.58 -26.90 -28.78
N GLY A 6 -0.75 -26.86 -28.73
CA GLY A 6 -1.44 -25.68 -28.25
C GLY A 6 -1.35 -25.70 -26.73
N GLY A 7 -0.40 -24.95 -26.17
CA GLY A 7 -0.39 -24.70 -24.73
C GLY A 7 -1.61 -23.87 -24.39
N GLU A 8 -2.54 -24.44 -23.63
CA GLU A 8 -3.60 -23.66 -22.98
C GLU A 8 -2.94 -22.59 -22.10
N PRO A 9 -3.39 -21.32 -22.15
CA PRO A 9 -2.92 -20.31 -21.21
C PRO A 9 -3.24 -20.78 -19.79
N ASP A 10 -2.27 -20.72 -18.88
CA ASP A 10 -2.41 -21.18 -17.50
C ASP A 10 -3.38 -20.25 -16.72
N ILE A 11 -4.67 -20.55 -16.86
CA ILE A 11 -5.82 -19.79 -16.33
C ILE A 11 -5.79 -19.74 -14.79
N THR A 12 -5.14 -20.73 -14.16
CA THR A 12 -5.05 -20.88 -12.70
C THR A 12 -4.09 -19.86 -12.09
N LEU A 13 -2.99 -19.56 -12.78
CA LEU A 13 -1.97 -18.61 -12.32
C LEU A 13 -2.51 -17.16 -12.33
N ASN A 14 -3.20 -16.78 -13.40
CA ASN A 14 -3.76 -15.44 -13.56
C ASN A 14 -4.82 -15.13 -12.48
N HIS A 15 -5.70 -16.09 -12.20
CA HIS A 15 -6.73 -15.92 -11.17
C HIS A 15 -6.14 -15.79 -9.75
N HIS A 16 -5.01 -16.45 -9.48
CA HIS A 16 -4.32 -16.32 -8.19
C HIS A 16 -3.65 -14.95 -8.05
N CYS A 17 -2.97 -14.48 -9.10
CA CYS A 17 -2.36 -13.15 -9.15
C CYS A 17 -3.39 -12.01 -8.99
N GLU A 18 -4.55 -12.14 -9.61
CA GLU A 18 -5.65 -11.18 -9.46
C GLU A 18 -6.13 -11.10 -8.01
N LYS A 19 -6.30 -12.25 -7.33
CA LYS A 19 -6.68 -12.28 -5.91
C LYS A 19 -5.64 -11.65 -5.00
N LEU A 20 -4.35 -11.87 -5.28
CA LEU A 20 -3.24 -11.25 -4.54
C LEU A 20 -3.22 -9.73 -4.68
N ALA A 21 -3.68 -9.18 -5.79
CA ALA A 21 -3.80 -7.72 -5.97
C ALA A 21 -5.07 -7.14 -5.29
N VAL A 22 -6.16 -7.90 -5.26
CA VAL A 22 -7.45 -7.42 -4.74
C VAL A 22 -7.51 -7.41 -3.21
N MET A 23 -6.98 -8.44 -2.54
CA MET A 23 -7.08 -8.53 -1.07
C MET A 23 -6.39 -7.38 -0.34
N PRO A 24 -5.13 -7.00 -0.66
CA PRO A 24 -4.47 -5.87 -0.01
C PRO A 24 -5.22 -4.56 -0.25
N LYS A 25 -5.76 -4.34 -1.45
CA LYS A 25 -6.57 -3.17 -1.77
C LYS A 25 -7.83 -3.10 -0.90
N ASN A 26 -8.50 -4.24 -0.69
CA ASN A 26 -9.69 -4.30 0.17
C ASN A 26 -9.36 -3.99 1.64
N ILE A 27 -8.25 -4.54 2.15
CA ILE A 27 -7.79 -4.28 3.53
C ILE A 27 -7.44 -2.79 3.68
N LEU A 28 -6.67 -2.24 2.74
CA LEU A 28 -6.31 -0.82 2.75
C LEU A 28 -7.55 0.08 2.72
N ASN A 29 -8.53 -0.23 1.87
CA ASN A 29 -9.77 0.52 1.79
C ASN A 29 -10.56 0.51 3.11
N GLN A 30 -10.57 -0.61 3.83
CA GLN A 30 -11.20 -0.69 5.15
C GLN A 30 -10.47 0.22 6.16
N VAL A 31 -9.14 0.16 6.19
CA VAL A 31 -8.33 1.02 7.07
C VAL A 31 -8.56 2.50 6.75
N VAL A 32 -8.54 2.88 5.48
CA VAL A 32 -8.79 4.27 5.04
C VAL A 32 -10.20 4.73 5.42
N THR A 33 -11.22 3.86 5.24
CA THR A 33 -12.60 4.17 5.65
C THR A 33 -12.69 4.41 7.16
N GLU A 34 -12.00 3.60 7.96
CA GLU A 34 -11.96 3.77 9.41
C GLU A 34 -11.27 5.07 9.83
N ILE A 35 -10.16 5.43 9.18
CA ILE A 35 -9.42 6.67 9.45
C ILE A 35 -10.27 7.90 9.10
N LYS A 36 -10.93 7.89 7.93
CA LYS A 36 -11.83 8.98 7.52
C LYS A 36 -13.00 9.19 8.48
N ALA A 37 -13.49 8.11 9.11
CA ALA A 37 -14.56 8.18 10.10
C ALA A 37 -14.05 8.54 11.52
N CYS A 38 -12.73 8.57 11.73
CA CYS A 38 -12.14 8.79 13.05
C CYS A 38 -11.88 10.28 13.30
N SER A 39 -12.17 10.76 14.51
CA SER A 39 -11.84 12.14 14.91
C SER A 39 -10.36 12.35 15.21
N PHE A 40 -9.60 11.28 15.50
CA PHE A 40 -8.21 11.36 15.91
C PHE A 40 -7.37 10.29 15.21
N PHE A 41 -6.50 10.75 14.31
CA PHE A 41 -5.50 9.91 13.66
C PHE A 41 -4.19 10.68 13.49
N VAL A 42 -3.10 9.95 13.35
CA VAL A 42 -1.77 10.47 13.06
C VAL A 42 -1.05 9.55 12.08
N PHE A 43 -0.31 10.12 11.14
CA PHE A 43 0.57 9.37 10.25
C PHE A 43 1.99 9.33 10.81
N TYR A 44 2.63 8.18 10.69
CA TYR A 44 4.05 7.98 10.98
C TYR A 44 4.75 7.68 9.66
N LEU A 45 5.74 8.49 9.35
CA LEU A 45 6.58 8.36 8.18
C LEU A 45 7.94 7.87 8.67
N ASP A 46 8.37 6.73 8.15
CA ASP A 46 9.65 6.12 8.49
C ASP A 46 10.47 5.91 7.22
N GLU A 47 11.75 6.24 7.30
CA GLU A 47 12.70 5.97 6.23
C GLU A 47 13.39 4.63 6.51
N SER A 48 13.27 3.71 5.58
CA SER A 48 13.85 2.37 5.72
C SER A 48 14.58 1.98 4.44
N THR A 49 15.43 0.97 4.52
CA THR A 49 16.04 0.33 3.35
C THR A 49 15.48 -1.07 3.19
N ASP A 50 15.14 -1.46 1.96
CA ASP A 50 14.74 -2.83 1.67
C ASP A 50 15.94 -3.80 1.67
N VAL A 51 15.69 -5.07 1.38
CA VAL A 51 16.72 -6.12 1.31
C VAL A 51 17.77 -5.89 0.22
N ALA A 52 17.47 -5.04 -0.76
CA ALA A 52 18.36 -4.65 -1.84
C ALA A 52 19.08 -3.32 -1.56
N PHE A 53 18.97 -2.79 -0.33
CA PHE A 53 19.49 -1.48 0.10
C PHE A 53 18.86 -0.30 -0.65
N CYS A 54 17.68 -0.47 -1.23
CA CYS A 54 16.92 0.63 -1.80
C CYS A 54 16.20 1.39 -0.69
N THR A 55 16.40 2.70 -0.63
CA THR A 55 15.68 3.58 0.29
C THR A 55 14.19 3.63 -0.06
N GLN A 56 13.35 3.51 0.94
CA GLN A 56 11.90 3.59 0.83
C GLN A 56 11.29 4.37 1.99
N LEU A 57 10.20 5.06 1.69
CA LEU A 57 9.30 5.65 2.66
C LEU A 57 8.29 4.59 3.08
N LEU A 58 8.22 4.27 4.37
CA LEU A 58 7.17 3.48 4.99
C LEU A 58 6.17 4.41 5.67
N VAL A 59 4.88 4.16 5.45
CA VAL A 59 3.81 4.98 6.03
C VAL A 59 2.90 4.11 6.88
N TYR A 60 2.74 4.54 8.12
CA TYR A 60 1.86 3.93 9.12
C TYR A 60 0.86 4.95 9.62
N THR A 61 -0.16 4.46 10.31
CA THR A 61 -1.15 5.30 10.98
C THR A 61 -1.51 4.75 12.33
N ARG A 62 -1.75 5.66 13.28
CA ARG A 62 -2.47 5.36 14.51
C ARG A 62 -3.78 6.09 14.50
N TYR A 63 -4.86 5.42 14.87
CA TYR A 63 -6.18 6.05 14.98
C TYR A 63 -7.03 5.40 16.08
N LEU A 64 -8.00 6.14 16.61
CA LEU A 64 -8.88 5.68 17.66
C LEU A 64 -10.15 5.03 17.07
N LYS A 65 -10.33 3.72 17.26
CA LYS A 65 -11.54 3.01 16.82
C LYS A 65 -12.25 2.41 18.03
N ARG A 66 -13.50 2.81 18.28
CA ARG A 66 -14.32 2.25 19.38
C ARG A 66 -13.56 2.21 20.71
N ASN A 67 -12.89 3.32 21.04
CA ASN A 67 -12.08 3.49 22.25
C ASN A 67 -10.81 2.62 22.35
N SER A 68 -10.39 1.94 21.27
CA SER A 68 -9.08 1.30 21.19
C SER A 68 -8.18 2.01 20.18
N MET A 69 -6.90 2.14 20.52
CA MET A 69 -5.91 2.66 19.60
C MET A 69 -5.49 1.54 18.64
N LYS A 70 -5.64 1.79 17.34
CA LYS A 70 -5.17 0.91 16.28
C LYS A 70 -3.86 1.41 15.70
N TRP A 71 -3.09 0.46 15.17
CA TRP A 71 -1.84 0.65 14.48
C TRP A 71 -1.93 -0.10 13.16
N GLU A 72 -1.86 0.60 12.05
CA GLU A 72 -1.98 -0.01 10.74
C GLU A 72 -0.85 0.46 9.82
N TYR A 73 -0.33 -0.46 9.01
CA TYR A 73 0.53 -0.14 7.89
C TYR A 73 -0.31 0.26 6.69
N LEU A 74 0.14 1.26 5.94
CA LEU A 74 -0.61 1.80 4.81
C LEU A 74 0.04 1.44 3.48
N PHE A 75 1.26 1.91 3.27
CA PHE A 75 2.01 1.67 2.04
C PHE A 75 3.49 1.95 2.21
N SER A 76 4.26 1.51 1.21
CA SER A 76 5.65 1.89 1.02
C SER A 76 5.85 2.47 -0.37
N LYS A 77 6.79 3.40 -0.49
CA LYS A 77 7.20 3.98 -1.78
C LYS A 77 8.71 4.07 -1.87
N PRO A 78 9.32 3.78 -3.02
CA PRO A 78 10.74 4.01 -3.22
C PRO A 78 11.05 5.51 -3.06
N LEU A 79 12.19 5.80 -2.45
CA LEU A 79 12.74 7.15 -2.33
C LEU A 79 14.00 7.25 -3.17
N ILE A 80 14.07 8.30 -3.98
CA ILE A 80 15.28 8.63 -4.76
C ILE A 80 16.33 9.29 -3.85
N THR A 81 15.87 9.99 -2.80
CA THR A 81 16.71 10.63 -1.79
C THR A 81 15.93 10.80 -0.49
N ILE A 82 16.65 11.07 0.60
CA ILE A 82 16.15 11.18 1.98
C ILE A 82 15.88 12.62 2.40
N ALA A 83 15.97 13.56 1.44
CA ALA A 83 15.65 14.95 1.69
C ALA A 83 14.20 15.07 2.18
N TYR A 84 13.99 15.82 3.25
CA TYR A 84 12.67 16.00 3.88
C TYR A 84 11.59 16.42 2.88
N GLU A 85 11.92 17.33 1.97
CA GLU A 85 11.01 17.79 0.92
C GLU A 85 10.56 16.65 -0.01
N VAL A 86 11.47 15.74 -0.35
CA VAL A 86 11.16 14.57 -1.19
C VAL A 86 10.29 13.59 -0.42
N VAL A 87 10.56 13.35 0.86
CA VAL A 87 9.72 12.50 1.72
C VAL A 87 8.30 13.03 1.80
N LEU A 88 8.13 14.32 2.10
CA LEU A 88 6.81 14.95 2.17
C LEU A 88 6.09 14.93 0.82
N MET A 89 6.79 15.26 -0.26
CA MET A 89 6.23 15.25 -1.61
C MET A 89 5.77 13.84 -1.99
N THR A 90 6.59 12.81 -1.75
CA THR A 90 6.25 11.41 -2.02
C THR A 90 5.04 10.95 -1.21
N PHE A 91 4.97 11.34 0.07
CA PHE A 91 3.80 11.07 0.90
C PHE A 91 2.53 11.75 0.35
N GLN A 92 2.57 13.06 0.10
CA GLN A 92 1.42 13.83 -0.39
C GLN A 92 0.90 13.28 -1.72
N ASN A 93 1.79 13.04 -2.68
CA ASN A 93 1.42 12.46 -3.97
C ASN A 93 0.74 11.09 -3.79
N SER A 94 1.27 10.25 -2.90
CA SER A 94 0.71 8.92 -2.64
C SER A 94 -0.67 8.99 -2.00
N ILE A 95 -0.92 9.94 -1.10
CA ILE A 95 -2.24 10.14 -0.48
C ILE A 95 -3.25 10.65 -1.50
N SER A 96 -2.85 11.57 -2.37
CA SER A 96 -3.68 12.09 -3.46
C SER A 96 -4.04 11.01 -4.49
N ASP A 97 -3.06 10.21 -4.92
CA ASP A 97 -3.25 9.14 -5.92
C ASP A 97 -4.19 8.04 -5.44
N ASN A 98 -4.24 7.80 -4.13
CA ASN A 98 -5.12 6.78 -3.55
C ASN A 98 -6.55 7.28 -3.25
N GLU A 99 -6.93 8.50 -3.67
CA GLU A 99 -8.24 9.11 -3.42
C GLU A 99 -8.59 9.28 -1.92
N TRP A 100 -7.59 9.48 -1.06
CA TRP A 100 -7.84 9.69 0.37
C TRP A 100 -8.44 11.06 0.66
N SER A 101 -8.37 11.98 -0.30
CA SER A 101 -8.83 13.36 -0.21
C SER A 101 -10.28 13.61 -0.67
N LYS A 102 -11.00 12.58 -1.13
CA LYS A 102 -12.43 12.67 -1.51
C LYS A 102 -13.35 12.10 -0.44
#